data_AF-A0A9Q3HQD5-F1
#
_entry.id   AF-A0A9Q3HQD5-F1
#
_cell.length_a   1.000
_cell.length_b   1.000
_cell.length_c   1.000
_cell.angle_alpha   90.00
_cell.angle_beta   90.00
_cell.angle_gamma   90.00
#
_symmetry.space_group_name_H-M   'P 1'
#
loop_
_entity.id
_entity.type
_entity.pdbx_description
1 polymer ?
#
loop_
_entity_poly.entity_id
_entity_poly.type
_entity_poly.pdbx_seq_one_letter_code
_entity_poly.pdbx_strand_id
1 'polypeptide(L)' 'MRNQLIDVLYPYNNAFASDNEPLGAIKGHEVDITLNIDRPYPPVLRRQAYPASPRAREAMENISKS' A
#
# COMPACT_ATOMS: atom_id res chain seq x y z
N MET A 1 -6.09 32.04 -13.21
CA MET A 1 -6.25 31.01 -12.18
C MET A 1 -5.77 29.63 -12.61
N ARG A 2 -6.34 28.99 -13.65
CA ARG A 2 -5.94 27.62 -14.06
C ARG A 2 -4.45 27.50 -14.43
N ASN A 3 -3.91 28.47 -15.18
CA ASN A 3 -2.50 28.44 -15.61
C ASN A 3 -1.55 28.61 -14.41
N GLN A 4 -1.84 29.53 -13.50
CA GLN A 4 -1.06 29.74 -12.27
C GLN A 4 -0.99 28.46 -11.40
N LEU A 5 -2.06 27.66 -11.38
CA LEU A 5 -2.06 26.39 -10.66
C LEU A 5 -1.15 25.37 -11.34
N ILE A 6 -1.20 25.27 -12.67
CA ILE A 6 -0.33 24.36 -13.43
C ILE A 6 1.14 24.76 -13.27
N ASP A 7 1.44 26.06 -13.32
CA ASP A 7 2.80 26.60 -13.14
C ASP A 7 3.40 26.22 -11.77
N VAL A 8 2.55 26.06 -10.76
CA VAL A 8 2.97 25.62 -9.42
C VAL A 8 3.04 24.10 -9.30
N LEU A 9 2.08 23.35 -9.85
CA LEU A 9 2.01 21.90 -9.65
C LEU A 9 2.98 21.13 -10.55
N TYR A 10 3.24 21.62 -11.76
CA TYR A 10 4.08 20.92 -12.74
C TYR A 10 5.52 20.69 -12.26
N PRO A 11 6.21 21.67 -11.63
CA PRO A 11 7.54 21.45 -11.06
C PRO A 11 7.59 20.43 -9.92
N TYR A 12 6.48 20.19 -9.22
CA TYR A 12 6.39 19.26 -8.08
C TYR A 12 5.61 17.98 -8.40
N ASN A 13 5.48 17.60 -9.67
CA ASN A 13 4.73 16.42 -10.09
C ASN A 13 5.15 15.13 -9.35
N ASN A 14 6.45 14.97 -9.08
CA ASN A 14 7.02 13.82 -8.38
C ASN A 14 6.66 13.77 -6.88
N ALA A 15 6.11 14.85 -6.32
CA ALA A 15 5.61 14.85 -4.95
C ALA A 15 4.20 14.24 -4.84
N PHE A 16 3.54 13.98 -5.96
CA PHE A 16 2.22 13.37 -6.02
C PHE A 16 2.34 11.91 -6.44
N ALA A 17 1.50 11.05 -5.85
CA ALA A 17 1.37 9.69 -6.32
C ALA A 17 0.69 9.66 -7.69
N SER A 18 1.23 8.87 -8.61
CA SER A 18 0.58 8.55 -9.88
C SER A 18 0.30 7.05 -9.95
N ASP A 19 -0.53 6.62 -10.91
CA ASP A 19 -0.82 5.20 -11.11
C ASP A 19 0.44 4.37 -11.42
N ASN A 20 1.46 5.00 -12.01
CA ASN A 20 2.75 4.36 -12.31
C ASN A 20 3.75 4.46 -11.13
N GLU A 21 3.57 5.44 -10.24
CA GLU A 21 4.46 5.73 -9.13
C GLU A 21 3.62 5.88 -7.84
N PRO A 22 3.17 4.75 -7.25
CA PRO A 22 2.34 4.77 -6.08
C PRO A 22 3.11 5.27 -4.85
N LEU A 23 2.38 5.95 -3.96
CA LEU A 23 2.91 6.44 -2.70
C LEU A 23 3.47 5.28 -1.87
N GLY A 24 4.74 5.35 -1.44
CA GLY A 24 5.32 4.40 -0.50
C GLY A 24 6.54 3.63 -1.00
N ALA A 25 6.90 3.70 -2.28
CA ALA A 25 8.16 3.15 -2.80
C ALA A 25 9.36 4.09 -2.53
N ILE A 26 9.49 4.59 -1.30
CA ILE A 26 10.59 5.49 -0.94
C ILE A 26 11.86 4.67 -0.75
N LYS A 27 12.81 4.83 -1.67
CA LYS A 27 14.14 4.20 -1.58
C LYS A 27 14.77 4.52 -0.22
N GLY A 28 15.27 3.49 0.47
CA GLY A 28 15.92 3.63 1.78
C GLY A 28 15.00 3.64 3.00
N HIS A 29 13.67 3.50 2.81
CA HIS A 29 12.71 3.31 3.91
C HIS A 29 12.20 1.87 3.98
N GLU A 30 13.03 0.92 3.53
CA GLU A 30 12.73 -0.50 3.65
C GLU A 30 12.70 -0.89 5.13
N VAL A 31 11.65 -1.61 5.52
CA VAL A 31 11.49 -2.08 6.91
C VAL A 31 11.95 -3.52 6.99
N ASP A 32 13.00 -3.76 7.79
CA ASP A 32 13.40 -5.11 8.16
C ASP A 32 12.50 -5.61 9.30
N ILE A 33 11.65 -6.59 9.02
CA ILE A 33 10.72 -7.17 9.98
C ILE A 33 11.31 -8.51 10.45
N THR A 34 11.98 -8.47 11.59
CA THR A 34 12.47 -9.69 12.25
C THR A 34 11.43 -10.25 13.22
N LEU A 35 11.22 -11.57 13.17
CA LEU A 35 10.37 -12.27 14.13
C LEU A 35 11.13 -12.47 15.44
N ASN A 36 10.55 -12.06 16.56
CA ASN A 36 11.12 -12.25 17.90
C ASN A 36 10.96 -13.69 18.44
N ILE A 37 10.80 -14.69 17.57
CA ILE A 37 10.59 -16.08 17.97
C ILE A 37 11.56 -17.02 17.25
N ASP A 38 12.06 -17.98 18.02
CA ASP A 38 12.97 -19.00 17.56
C ASP A 38 12.28 -20.37 17.46
N ARG A 39 12.87 -21.27 16.68
CA ARG A 39 12.46 -22.69 16.60
C ARG A 39 12.41 -23.30 18.02
N PRO A 40 11.52 -24.29 18.30
CA PRO A 40 10.87 -25.19 17.35
C PRO A 40 9.43 -24.83 16.94
N TYR A 41 8.81 -23.80 17.52
CA TYR A 41 7.41 -23.50 17.24
C TYR A 41 7.30 -22.31 16.26
N PRO A 42 6.74 -22.49 15.06
CA PRO A 42 6.53 -21.39 14.13
C PRO A 42 5.52 -20.38 14.71
N PRO A 43 5.50 -19.13 14.19
CA PRO A 43 4.45 -18.19 14.53
C PRO A 43 3.10 -18.83 14.21
N VAL A 44 2.24 -18.93 15.22
CA VAL A 44 0.89 -19.47 15.02
C VAL A 44 0.18 -18.55 14.03
N LEU A 45 -0.15 -19.07 12.84
CA LEU A 45 -1.09 -18.43 11.94
C LEU A 45 -2.36 -18.17 12.74
N ARG A 46 -2.68 -16.88 12.96
CA ARG A 46 -3.96 -16.51 13.55
C ARG A 46 -5.05 -17.18 12.73
N ARG A 47 -6.13 -17.60 13.41
CA ARG A 47 -7.31 -18.23 12.81
C ARG A 47 -7.65 -17.56 11.48
N GLN A 48 -8.11 -18.36 10.51
CA GLN A 48 -8.57 -17.84 9.22
C GLN A 48 -9.36 -16.56 9.43
N ALA A 49 -9.02 -15.53 8.65
CA ALA A 49 -9.75 -14.27 8.69
C ALA A 49 -11.25 -14.57 8.57
N TYR A 50 -12.05 -13.94 9.44
CA TYR A 50 -13.50 -14.10 9.36
C TYR A 50 -13.97 -13.80 7.93
N PRO A 51 -14.98 -14.53 7.42
CA PRO A 51 -15.48 -14.31 6.08
C PRO A 51 -15.86 -12.84 5.93
N ALA A 52 -15.22 -12.17 4.97
CA ALA A 52 -15.53 -10.78 4.66
C ALA A 52 -16.98 -10.68 4.14
N SER A 53 -17.63 -9.55 4.42
CA SER A 53 -18.97 -9.26 3.90
C SER A 53 -18.96 -9.23 2.37
N PRO A 54 -20.08 -9.50 1.67
CA PRO A 54 -20.14 -9.50 0.21
C PRO A 54 -19.56 -8.23 -0.41
N ARG A 55 -19.95 -7.07 0.12
CA ARG A 55 -19.43 -5.76 -0.29
C ARG A 55 -17.93 -5.60 -0.07
N ALA A 56 -17.40 -6.13 1.04
CA ALA A 56 -15.97 -6.08 1.32
C ALA A 56 -15.19 -7.00 0.37
N ARG A 57 -15.74 -8.17 0.00
CA ARG A 57 -15.12 -9.08 -0.96
C ARG A 57 -15.02 -8.46 -2.35
N GLU A 58 -16.10 -7.86 -2.84
CA GLU A 58 -16.11 -7.16 -4.13
C GLU A 58 -15.08 -6.01 -4.18
N ALA A 59 -15.00 -5.20 -3.11
CA ALA A 59 -14.02 -4.13 -3.03
C ALA A 59 -12.57 -4.66 -3.02
N MET A 60 -12.29 -5.71 -2.25
CA MET A 60 -10.96 -6.34 -2.22
C MET A 60 -10.60 -6.99 -3.56
N GLU A 61 -11.57 -7.59 -4.25
CA GLU A 61 -11.35 -8.20 -5.57
C GLU A 61 -11.01 -7.15 -6.62
N ASN A 62 -11.64 -5.97 -6.57
CA ASN A 62 -11.32 -4.85 -7.46
C ASN A 62 -9.92 -4.28 -7.18
N ILE A 63 -9.54 -4.18 -5.89
CA ILE A 63 -8.20 -3.71 -5.48
C ILE A 63 -7.11 -4.72 -5.87
N SER A 64 -7.40 -6.03 -5.81
CA SER A 64 -6.43 -7.09 -6.15
C SER A 64 -6.22 -7.28 -7.66
N LYS A 65 -7.18 -6.85 -8.50
CA LYS A 65 -7.13 -7.02 -9.96
C LYS A 65 -6.60 -5.78 -10.69
N SER A 66 -6.45 -4.67 -9.99
CA SER A 66 -5.79 -3.46 -10.47
C SER A 66 -4.29 -3.56 -10.23
#